data_AF-K2DLR0-F1
#
_entry.id   AF-K2DLR0-F1
#
_cell.length_a   1.000
_cell.length_b   1.000
_cell.length_c   1.000
_cell.angle_alpha   90.00
_cell.angle_beta   90.00
_cell.angle_gamma   90.00
#
_symmetry.space_group_name_H-M   'P 1'
#
loop_
_entity.id
_entity.type
_entity.pdbx_description
1 polymer ?
#
loop_
_entity_poly.entity_id
_entity_poly.type
_entity_poly.pdbx_seq_one_letter_code
_entity_poly.pdbx_strand_id
1 'polypeptide(L)'
;MNARIETHQPAATADIAPSTRQWLEKLHAMDCPSASTTVPTETLFNLLNQYRQELSGLFSRDDLFILLNGVFQGRYEPNELHRLATDICHDLGVELDEVEQSSLWPLLERLFSLTKGQSVALIDALQLALVAEEGRTECWKALGIELKAA
;
A
#
# COMPACT_ATOMS: atom_id res chain seq x y z
N MET A 1 -11.72 37.01 0.71
CA MET A 1 -10.39 36.47 0.37
C MET A 1 -10.50 34.96 0.42
N ASN A 2 -10.64 34.31 -0.72
CA ASN A 2 -10.68 32.85 -0.80
C ASN A 2 -9.22 32.38 -0.89
N ALA A 3 -8.68 31.87 0.22
CA ALA A 3 -7.42 31.15 0.19
C ALA A 3 -7.68 29.82 -0.53
N ARG A 4 -7.23 29.71 -1.79
CA ARG A 4 -7.04 28.42 -2.43
C ARG A 4 -5.94 27.72 -1.63
N ILE A 5 -6.32 26.69 -0.88
CA ILE A 5 -5.37 25.74 -0.32
C ILE A 5 -4.83 24.99 -1.52
N GLU A 6 -3.72 25.47 -2.08
CA GLU A 6 -2.92 24.68 -3.02
C GLU A 6 -2.29 23.56 -2.20
N THR A 7 -2.98 22.42 -2.16
CA THR A 7 -2.40 21.14 -1.74
C THR A 7 -1.24 20.87 -2.69
N HIS A 8 -0.04 21.27 -2.27
CA HIS A 8 1.19 20.86 -2.92
C HIS A 8 1.29 19.35 -2.73
N GLN A 9 0.78 18.59 -3.70
CA GLN A 9 1.02 17.16 -3.75
C GLN A 9 2.53 16.98 -3.93
N PRO A 10 3.24 16.34 -3.00
CA PRO A 10 4.67 16.12 -3.15
C PRO A 10 4.92 15.37 -4.46
N ALA A 11 5.95 15.77 -5.21
CA ALA A 11 6.21 15.27 -6.56
C ALA A 11 6.26 13.73 -6.65
N ALA A 12 6.65 13.05 -5.58
CA ALA A 12 6.67 11.59 -5.46
C ALA A 12 5.27 10.93 -5.53
N THR A 13 4.20 11.67 -5.24
CA THR A 13 2.81 11.18 -5.26
C THR A 13 2.07 11.49 -6.56
N ALA A 14 2.71 12.26 -7.46
CA ALA A 14 2.12 12.74 -8.71
C ALA A 14 2.31 11.78 -9.91
N ASP A 15 3.13 10.74 -9.76
CA ASP A 15 3.32 9.70 -10.78
C ASP A 15 3.12 8.30 -10.19
N ILE A 16 2.91 7.32 -11.07
CA ILE A 16 2.77 5.91 -10.73
C ILE A 16 4.10 5.23 -10.97
N ALA A 17 4.66 4.59 -9.94
CA ALA A 17 5.88 3.81 -10.09
C ALA A 17 5.73 2.75 -11.20
N PRO A 18 6.78 2.43 -11.99
CA PRO A 18 6.67 1.48 -13.09
C PRO A 18 6.14 0.09 -12.68
N SER A 19 6.55 -0.40 -11.51
CA SER A 19 6.07 -1.65 -10.89
C SER A 19 4.58 -1.59 -10.58
N THR A 20 4.13 -0.51 -9.92
CA THR A 20 2.71 -0.26 -9.61
C THR A 20 1.90 -0.17 -10.90
N ARG A 21 2.39 0.54 -11.93
CA ARG A 21 1.72 0.69 -13.24
C ARG A 21 1.49 -0.68 -13.88
N GLN A 22 2.52 -1.53 -13.95
CA GLN A 22 2.41 -2.86 -14.55
C GLN A 22 1.35 -3.72 -13.84
N TRP A 23 1.25 -3.61 -12.51
CA TRP A 23 0.24 -4.34 -11.74
C TRP A 23 -1.17 -3.79 -11.96
N LEU A 24 -1.35 -2.47 -12.01
CA LEU A 24 -2.64 -1.86 -12.31
C LEU A 24 -3.13 -2.22 -13.71
N GLU A 25 -2.24 -2.27 -14.71
CA GLU A 25 -2.56 -2.73 -16.06
C GLU A 25 -3.00 -4.20 -16.07
N LYS A 26 -2.30 -5.07 -15.33
CA LYS A 26 -2.69 -6.49 -15.16
C LYS A 26 -4.06 -6.62 -14.52
N LEU A 27 -4.34 -5.86 -13.45
CA LEU A 27 -5.65 -5.88 -12.78
C LEU A 27 -6.74 -5.38 -13.71
N HIS A 28 -6.53 -4.25 -14.37
CA HIS A 28 -7.48 -3.69 -15.33
C HIS A 28 -7.77 -4.65 -16.48
N ALA A 29 -6.77 -5.39 -16.98
CA ALA A 29 -6.97 -6.40 -18.02
C ALA A 29 -7.77 -7.62 -17.53
N MET A 30 -7.68 -7.98 -16.25
CA MET A 30 -8.51 -9.04 -15.65
C MET A 30 -9.98 -8.62 -15.54
N ASP A 31 -10.24 -7.36 -15.19
CA ASP A 31 -11.59 -6.82 -15.04
C ASP A 31 -12.24 -6.45 -16.38
N CYS A 32 -11.42 -6.02 -17.35
CA CYS A 32 -11.84 -5.60 -18.69
C CYS A 32 -11.02 -6.31 -19.79
N PRO A 33 -11.22 -7.62 -20.03
CA PRO A 33 -10.43 -8.41 -20.97
C PRO A 33 -10.57 -8.00 -22.44
N SER A 34 -11.52 -7.11 -22.75
CA SER A 34 -11.79 -6.60 -24.11
C SER A 34 -11.19 -5.21 -24.37
N ALA A 35 -10.53 -4.58 -23.40
CA ALA A 35 -9.96 -3.24 -23.55
C ALA A 35 -8.65 -3.26 -24.36
N SER A 36 -8.47 -2.26 -25.22
CA SER A 36 -7.29 -2.03 -26.07
C SER A 36 -5.96 -2.11 -25.30
N THR A 37 -4.89 -2.45 -26.01
CA THR A 37 -3.52 -2.78 -25.53
C THR A 37 -2.80 -1.69 -24.72
N THR A 38 -3.40 -0.53 -24.48
CA THR A 38 -2.83 0.59 -23.71
C THR A 38 -3.89 1.22 -22.83
N VAL A 39 -3.70 1.14 -21.51
CA VAL A 39 -4.58 1.79 -20.53
C VAL A 39 -4.09 3.22 -20.31
N PRO A 40 -4.95 4.26 -20.40
CA PRO A 40 -4.54 5.64 -20.15
C PRO A 40 -3.98 5.82 -18.73
N THR A 41 -2.90 6.60 -18.58
CA THR A 41 -2.28 6.87 -17.27
C THR A 41 -3.28 7.45 -16.26
N GLU A 42 -4.17 8.34 -16.69
CA GLU A 42 -5.22 8.91 -15.85
C GLU A 42 -6.16 7.84 -15.29
N THR A 43 -6.51 6.83 -16.09
CA THR A 43 -7.32 5.69 -15.66
C THR A 43 -6.61 4.88 -14.59
N LEU A 44 -5.32 4.59 -14.79
CA LEU A 44 -4.52 3.86 -13.80
C LEU A 44 -4.35 4.67 -12.52
N PHE A 45 -4.19 5.99 -12.62
CA PHE A 45 -4.05 6.87 -11.45
C PHE A 45 -5.35 6.93 -10.65
N ASN A 46 -6.50 7.03 -11.31
CA ASN A 46 -7.80 6.98 -10.66
C ASN A 46 -8.04 5.63 -9.97
N LEU A 47 -7.68 4.53 -10.62
CA LEU A 47 -7.78 3.19 -10.05
C LEU A 47 -6.89 3.04 -8.80
N LEU A 48 -5.65 3.53 -8.87
CA LEU A 48 -4.73 3.53 -7.73
C LEU A 48 -5.27 4.36 -6.56
N ASN A 49 -5.81 5.54 -6.84
CA ASN A 49 -6.40 6.38 -5.80
C ASN A 49 -7.63 5.73 -5.16
N GLN A 50 -8.47 5.05 -5.94
CA GLN A 50 -9.56 4.25 -5.39
C GLN A 50 -9.04 3.19 -4.42
N TYR A 51 -8.05 2.39 -4.84
CA TYR A 51 -7.47 1.37 -3.97
C TYR A 51 -6.79 1.96 -2.73
N ARG A 52 -6.16 3.14 -2.81
CA ARG A 52 -5.61 3.86 -1.65
C ARG A 52 -6.73 4.26 -0.67
N GLN A 53 -7.87 4.75 -1.17
CA GLN A 53 -9.03 5.05 -0.32
C GLN A 53 -9.59 3.80 0.36
N GLU A 54 -9.57 2.64 -0.33
CA GLU A 54 -9.99 1.37 0.24
C GLU A 54 -9.06 0.85 1.35
N LEU A 55 -7.86 1.41 1.52
CA LEU A 55 -6.96 1.13 2.64
C LEU A 55 -7.27 1.98 3.88
N SER A 56 -7.98 3.09 3.73
CA SER A 56 -8.28 4.01 4.82
C SER A 56 -9.02 3.29 5.95
N GLY A 57 -8.54 3.47 7.17
CA GLY A 57 -9.08 2.84 8.38
C GLY A 57 -8.71 1.35 8.56
N LEU A 58 -8.02 0.73 7.59
CA LEU A 58 -7.57 -0.66 7.73
C LEU A 58 -6.33 -0.78 8.63
N PHE A 59 -5.35 0.11 8.46
CA PHE A 59 -4.08 0.04 9.17
C PHE A 59 -3.89 1.23 10.10
N SER A 60 -3.43 0.96 11.33
CA SER A 60 -2.94 1.99 12.24
C SER A 60 -1.55 2.46 11.83
N ARG A 61 -1.07 3.52 12.48
CA ARG A 61 0.32 3.97 12.29
C ARG A 61 1.29 2.84 12.62
N ASP A 62 1.11 2.18 13.75
CA ASP A 62 2.08 1.19 14.23
C ASP A 62 2.10 -0.05 13.33
N ASP A 63 0.94 -0.45 12.78
CA ASP A 63 0.85 -1.50 11.75
C ASP A 63 1.75 -1.19 10.55
N LEU A 64 1.59 -0.01 9.95
CA LEU A 64 2.36 0.37 8.77
C LEU A 64 3.86 0.52 9.08
N PHE A 65 4.21 0.93 10.30
CA PHE A 65 5.61 0.94 10.74
C PHE A 65 6.18 -0.47 10.89
N ILE A 66 5.41 -1.44 11.41
CA ILE A 66 5.81 -2.86 11.44
C ILE A 66 6.04 -3.36 10.00
N LEU A 67 5.10 -3.10 9.09
CA LEU A 67 5.21 -3.51 7.69
C LEU A 67 6.43 -2.88 7.00
N LEU A 68 6.75 -1.61 7.27
CA LEU A 68 7.94 -0.95 6.72
C LEU A 68 9.25 -1.51 7.30
N ASN A 69 9.26 -1.83 8.59
CA ASN A 69 10.48 -2.23 9.29
C ASN A 69 10.81 -3.72 9.06
N GLY A 70 9.84 -4.56 8.68
CA GLY A 70 10.02 -6.00 8.43
C GLY A 70 10.65 -6.35 7.07
N VAL A 71 11.84 -5.83 6.76
CA VAL A 71 12.59 -6.16 5.52
C VAL A 71 11.87 -5.72 4.24
N PHE A 72 10.96 -4.74 4.30
CA PHE A 72 10.41 -4.10 3.11
C PHE A 72 11.50 -3.27 2.40
N GLN A 73 12.42 -3.94 1.69
CA GLN A 73 13.47 -3.32 0.85
C GLN A 73 12.98 -3.13 -0.60
N GLY A 74 11.67 -2.94 -0.80
CA GLY A 74 11.06 -2.82 -2.14
C GLY A 74 11.08 -4.10 -2.96
N ARG A 75 11.15 -5.28 -2.31
CA ARG A 75 11.26 -6.59 -2.99
C ARG A 75 9.94 -7.35 -3.13
N TYR A 76 8.88 -6.92 -2.43
CA TYR A 76 7.62 -7.64 -2.43
C TYR A 76 6.73 -7.19 -3.58
N GLU A 77 6.19 -8.16 -4.32
CA GLU A 77 5.08 -7.93 -5.23
C GLU A 77 3.72 -8.03 -4.49
N PRO A 78 2.62 -7.46 -5.03
CA PRO A 78 1.27 -7.50 -4.44
C PRO A 78 0.75 -8.89 -4.08
N ASN A 79 1.16 -9.92 -4.83
CA ASN A 79 0.83 -11.33 -4.59
C ASN A 79 1.78 -11.99 -3.55
N GLU A 80 2.83 -11.32 -3.12
CA GLU A 80 3.85 -11.82 -2.19
C GLU A 80 3.71 -11.23 -0.78
N LEU A 81 2.60 -10.56 -0.46
CA LEU A 81 2.33 -10.09 0.91
C LEU A 81 2.33 -11.22 1.94
N HIS A 82 2.07 -12.47 1.52
CA HIS A 82 2.24 -13.64 2.36
C HIS A 82 3.68 -13.89 2.79
N ARG A 83 4.67 -13.55 1.96
CA ARG A 83 6.09 -13.63 2.33
C ARG A 83 6.48 -12.53 3.30
N LEU A 84 5.97 -11.32 3.08
CA LEU A 84 6.15 -10.20 4.01
C LEU A 84 5.63 -10.57 5.41
N ALA A 85 4.47 -11.22 5.51
CA ALA A 85 3.94 -11.73 6.78
C ALA A 85 4.92 -12.70 7.48
N THR A 86 5.45 -13.67 6.74
CA THR A 86 6.41 -14.65 7.28
C THR A 86 7.70 -13.98 7.74
N ASP A 87 8.23 -13.04 6.96
CA ASP A 87 9.46 -12.33 7.29
C ASP A 87 9.28 -11.46 8.54
N ILE A 88 8.12 -10.80 8.70
CA ILE A 88 7.77 -10.06 9.92
C ILE A 88 7.72 -10.98 11.16
N CYS A 89 7.11 -12.16 11.04
CA CYS A 89 7.04 -13.12 12.15
C CYS A 89 8.45 -13.56 12.57
N HIS A 90 9.28 -13.92 11.59
CA HIS A 90 10.68 -14.29 11.82
C HIS A 90 11.48 -13.17 12.50
N ASP A 91 11.36 -11.93 12.01
CA ASP A 91 12.09 -10.79 12.55
C ASP A 91 11.68 -10.42 13.97
N LEU A 92 10.41 -10.64 14.31
CA LEU A 92 9.86 -10.39 15.64
C LEU A 92 9.97 -11.60 16.58
N GLY A 93 10.56 -12.70 16.11
CA GLY A 93 10.76 -13.92 16.90
C GLY A 93 9.46 -14.63 17.27
N VAL A 94 8.43 -14.50 16.43
CA VAL A 94 7.13 -15.18 16.59
C VAL A 94 7.10 -16.39 15.68
N GLU A 95 7.00 -17.57 16.29
CA GLU A 95 6.85 -18.82 15.54
C GLU A 95 5.48 -18.88 14.84
N LEU A 96 5.43 -19.50 13.66
CA LEU A 96 4.22 -19.52 12.82
C LEU A 96 3.04 -20.24 13.48
N ASP A 97 3.28 -21.18 14.38
CA ASP A 97 2.26 -21.90 15.16
C ASP A 97 1.80 -21.13 16.42
N GLU A 98 2.55 -20.12 16.84
CA GLU A 98 2.20 -19.21 17.95
C GLU A 98 1.60 -17.89 17.45
N VAL A 99 1.66 -17.64 16.14
CA VAL A 99 1.31 -16.36 15.54
C VAL A 99 -0.12 -15.94 15.84
N GLU A 100 -1.07 -16.88 15.87
CA GLU A 100 -2.49 -16.63 16.17
C GLU A 100 -2.72 -16.08 17.57
N GLN A 101 -1.82 -16.38 18.50
CA GLN A 101 -1.89 -15.93 19.89
C GLN A 101 -1.11 -14.62 20.12
N SER A 102 -0.35 -14.17 19.12
CA SER A 102 0.48 -12.98 19.20
C SER A 102 -0.32 -11.71 18.93
N SER A 103 0.21 -10.56 19.36
CA SER A 103 -0.32 -9.25 19.00
C SER A 103 -0.20 -8.93 17.50
N LEU A 104 0.52 -9.75 16.72
CA LEU A 104 0.65 -9.59 15.27
C LEU A 104 -0.53 -10.19 14.52
N TRP A 105 -1.26 -11.15 15.10
CA TRP A 105 -2.34 -11.84 14.40
C TRP A 105 -3.34 -10.89 13.72
N PRO A 106 -3.85 -9.83 14.38
CA PRO A 106 -4.79 -8.92 13.73
C PRO A 106 -4.19 -8.16 12.54
N LEU A 107 -2.87 -7.90 12.54
CA LEU A 107 -2.18 -7.30 11.40
C LEU A 107 -2.09 -8.30 10.24
N LEU A 108 -1.73 -9.54 10.52
CA LEU A 108 -1.58 -10.59 9.50
C LEU A 108 -2.91 -10.98 8.88
N GLU A 109 -3.97 -11.14 9.68
CA GLU A 109 -5.33 -11.38 9.16
C GLU A 109 -5.74 -10.28 8.18
N ARG A 110 -5.52 -9.01 8.53
CA ARG A 110 -5.80 -7.88 7.63
C ARG A 110 -4.98 -7.98 6.35
N LEU A 111 -3.69 -8.25 6.46
CA LEU A 111 -2.78 -8.37 5.32
C LEU A 111 -3.20 -9.50 4.36
N PHE A 112 -3.68 -10.63 4.88
CA PHE A 112 -4.16 -11.76 4.09
C PHE A 112 -5.56 -11.54 3.51
N SER A 113 -6.36 -10.65 4.11
CA SER A 113 -7.71 -10.32 3.64
C SER A 113 -7.74 -9.28 2.51
N LEU A 114 -6.61 -8.64 2.19
CA LEU A 114 -6.57 -7.59 1.19
C LEU A 114 -6.97 -8.10 -0.20
N THR A 115 -7.77 -7.31 -0.90
CA THR A 115 -7.97 -7.50 -2.33
C THR A 115 -6.66 -7.23 -3.07
N LYS A 116 -6.52 -7.77 -4.29
CA LYS A 116 -5.31 -7.50 -5.10
C LYS A 116 -5.09 -6.00 -5.34
N GLY A 117 -6.16 -5.22 -5.51
CA GLY A 117 -6.10 -3.77 -5.66
C GLY A 117 -5.55 -3.09 -4.40
N GLN A 118 -6.08 -3.45 -3.23
CA GLN A 118 -5.57 -2.99 -1.94
C GLN A 118 -4.11 -3.39 -1.73
N SER A 119 -3.70 -4.60 -2.11
CA SER A 119 -2.30 -5.04 -2.03
C SER A 119 -1.37 -4.19 -2.91
N VAL A 120 -1.80 -3.83 -4.12
CA VAL A 120 -1.05 -2.92 -5.00
C VAL A 120 -0.89 -1.55 -4.35
N ALA A 121 -1.99 -0.98 -3.84
CA ALA A 121 -1.98 0.32 -3.19
C ALA A 121 -1.13 0.33 -1.91
N LEU A 122 -1.14 -0.76 -1.13
CA LEU A 122 -0.38 -0.86 0.10
C LEU A 122 1.13 -0.88 -0.21
N ILE A 123 1.55 -1.70 -1.17
CA ILE A 123 2.95 -1.77 -1.57
C ILE A 123 3.44 -0.44 -2.14
N ASP A 124 2.64 0.19 -2.99
CA ASP A 124 2.94 1.51 -3.54
C ASP A 124 3.11 2.56 -2.41
N ALA A 125 2.19 2.58 -1.44
CA ALA A 125 2.24 3.49 -0.31
C ALA A 125 3.46 3.23 0.61
N LEU A 126 3.81 1.97 0.85
CA LEU A 126 4.99 1.61 1.62
C LEU A 126 6.28 2.00 0.88
N GLN A 127 6.36 1.79 -0.43
CA GLN A 127 7.51 2.18 -1.25
C GLN A 127 7.73 3.70 -1.25
N LEU A 128 6.66 4.48 -1.40
CA LEU A 128 6.73 5.93 -1.36
C LEU A 128 7.11 6.43 0.04
N ALA A 129 6.56 5.83 1.10
CA ALA A 129 6.89 6.20 2.48
C ALA A 129 8.34 5.87 2.87
N LEU A 130 9.00 4.90 2.23
CA LEU A 130 10.43 4.61 2.46
C LEU A 130 11.34 5.76 2.00
N VAL A 131 10.98 6.41 0.89
CA VAL A 131 11.81 7.45 0.25
C VAL A 131 11.29 8.87 0.54
N ALA A 132 10.22 9.00 1.33
CA ALA A 132 9.62 10.28 1.64
C ALA A 132 10.51 11.13 2.57
N GLU A 133 10.92 12.30 2.09
CA GLU A 133 11.72 13.27 2.87
C GLU A 133 10.92 13.92 4.01
N GLU A 134 9.61 14.10 3.82
CA GLU A 134 8.72 14.77 4.77
C GLU A 134 8.27 13.88 5.94
N GLY A 135 8.58 12.58 5.87
CA GLY A 135 8.15 11.59 6.86
C GLY A 135 7.09 10.62 6.33
N ARG A 136 7.02 9.44 6.96
CA ARG A 136 6.14 8.32 6.55
C ARG A 136 4.65 8.68 6.70
N THR A 137 4.29 9.37 7.79
CA THR A 137 2.90 9.71 8.10
C THR A 137 2.36 10.77 7.15
N GLU A 138 3.20 11.77 6.86
CA GLU A 138 2.95 12.85 5.92
C GLU A 138 2.76 12.30 4.51
N CYS A 139 3.60 11.31 4.13
CA CYS A 139 3.46 10.58 2.87
C CYS A 139 2.08 9.90 2.76
N TRP A 140 1.68 9.08 3.73
CA TRP A 140 0.38 8.40 3.68
C TRP A 140 -0.81 9.37 3.62
N LYS A 141 -0.72 10.48 4.36
CA LYS A 141 -1.72 11.54 4.29
C LYS A 141 -1.78 12.18 2.90
N ALA A 142 -0.64 12.45 2.27
CA ALA A 142 -0.57 12.99 0.90
C ALA A 142 -1.12 12.01 -0.15
N LEU A 143 -1.04 10.71 0.12
CA LEU A 143 -1.66 9.65 -0.68
C LEU A 143 -3.18 9.50 -0.43
N GLY A 144 -3.73 10.26 0.51
CA GLY A 144 -5.14 10.19 0.90
C GLY A 144 -5.50 8.95 1.72
N ILE A 145 -4.52 8.27 2.31
CA ILE A 145 -4.73 7.08 3.16
C ILE A 145 -4.94 7.56 4.59
N GLU A 146 -6.13 7.34 5.13
CA GLU A 146 -6.45 7.68 6.51
C GLU A 146 -6.08 6.53 7.44
N LEU A 147 -5.27 6.82 8.47
CA LEU A 147 -4.84 5.80 9.43
C LEU A 147 -5.98 5.45 10.40
N LYS A 148 -6.09 4.17 10.75
CA LYS A 148 -6.96 3.69 11.81
C LYS A 148 -6.55 4.35 13.13
N ALA A 149 -7.53 4.87 13.87
CA ALA A 149 -7.32 5.33 15.24
C ALA A 149 -6.84 4.16 16.12
N ALA A 150 -5.82 4.41 16.93
CA ALA A 150 -5.31 3.46 17.91
C ALA A 150 -6.31 3.23 19.05
#